data_AF-R0LQK7-F1
#
_entry.id   AF-R0LQK7-F1
#
_cell.length_a   1.000
_cell.length_b   1.000
_cell.length_c   1.000
_cell.angle_alpha   90.00
_cell.angle_beta   90.00
_cell.angle_gamma   90.00
#
_symmetry.space_group_name_H-M   'P 1'
#
loop_
_entity.id
_entity.type
_entity.pdbx_description
1 polymer ?
#
loop_
_entity_poly.entity_id
_entity_poly.type
_entity_poly.pdbx_seq_one_letter_code
_entity_poly.pdbx_strand_id
1 'polypeptide(L)'
;MTMSSLPPRTFGVRLCLAETNEMFSLPQCQNDLTLKKLKSHLELLTGIPLHFQRLQYLDEMDLLDDSTFKDNDIIRGGTITMRIWRQDGWGHLVAAAAKGDTVKLAHLGVTEDFAGTTPYAEILGPEQKKEWVAHRAFVALFVASHRGHVRTATFLLRHGADVHYKTPLGRTALHVAAVMGRCDCIELLLSCGARALDPDSEGQTAVSLARLWGQQQSERTMIR
;
A
#
# COMPACT_ATOMS: atom_id res chain seq x y z
N MET A 1 27.46 -25.79 26.06
CA MET A 1 28.06 -24.83 25.10
C MET A 1 26.94 -24.24 24.27
N THR A 2 26.52 -23.02 24.58
CA THR A 2 25.50 -22.28 23.83
C THR A 2 26.04 -21.99 22.44
N MET A 3 25.40 -22.53 21.40
CA MET A 3 25.69 -22.14 20.02
C MET A 3 25.29 -20.68 19.85
N SER A 4 26.27 -19.79 20.00
CA SER A 4 26.18 -18.40 19.55
C SER A 4 26.01 -18.43 18.03
N SER A 5 24.78 -18.43 17.52
CA SER A 5 24.53 -18.21 16.09
C SER A 5 25.07 -16.83 15.75
N LEU A 6 26.05 -16.78 14.84
CA LEU A 6 26.52 -15.52 14.26
C LEU A 6 25.29 -14.75 13.74
N PRO A 7 25.20 -13.42 13.99
CA PRO A 7 24.09 -12.64 13.49
C PRO A 7 23.98 -12.84 11.97
N PRO A 8 22.76 -13.05 11.44
CA PRO A 8 22.57 -13.30 10.02
C PRO A 8 23.18 -12.15 9.22
N ARG A 9 23.96 -12.49 8.18
CA ARG A 9 24.57 -11.49 7.30
C ARG A 9 23.46 -10.73 6.58
N THR A 10 23.20 -9.50 7.01
CA THR A 10 22.25 -8.61 6.36
C THR A 10 22.94 -7.72 5.33
N PHE A 11 22.18 -7.27 4.33
CA PHE A 11 22.64 -6.30 3.35
C PHE A 11 21.52 -5.36 2.93
N GLY A 12 21.92 -4.20 2.42
CA GLY A 12 20.99 -3.21 1.88
C GLY A 12 20.66 -3.46 0.42
N VAL A 13 19.40 -3.32 0.05
CA VAL A 13 18.93 -3.17 -1.34
C VAL A 13 18.10 -1.90 -1.48
N ARG A 14 17.81 -1.51 -2.71
CA ARG A 14 16.91 -0.42 -3.03
C ARG A 14 15.65 -0.96 -3.69
N LEU A 15 14.54 -0.25 -3.50
CA LEU A 15 13.30 -0.51 -4.20
C LEU A 15 12.92 0.74 -4.99
N CYS A 16 12.64 0.58 -6.28
CA CYS A 16 12.08 1.63 -7.14
C CYS A 16 10.61 1.32 -7.41
N LEU A 17 9.68 2.22 -7.05
CA LEU A 17 8.28 2.12 -7.48
C LEU A 17 8.14 2.76 -8.87
N ALA A 18 7.91 1.93 -9.90
CA ALA A 18 7.97 2.35 -11.30
C ALA A 18 6.95 3.43 -11.66
N GLU A 19 5.76 3.42 -11.05
CA GLU A 19 4.67 4.35 -11.36
C GLU A 19 4.92 5.77 -10.84
N THR A 20 5.76 5.94 -9.81
CA THR A 20 6.06 7.23 -9.17
C THR A 20 7.54 7.61 -9.23
N ASN A 21 8.42 6.68 -9.59
CA ASN A 21 9.89 6.77 -9.49
C ASN A 21 10.41 7.01 -8.07
N GLU A 22 9.62 6.70 -7.04
CA GLU A 22 10.05 6.79 -5.64
C GLU A 22 11.06 5.68 -5.32
N MET A 23 12.14 6.06 -4.64
CA MET A 23 13.20 5.16 -4.20
C MET A 23 13.11 4.92 -2.70
N PHE A 24 13.06 3.65 -2.29
CA PHE A 24 13.04 3.22 -0.90
C PHE A 24 14.31 2.44 -0.57
N SER A 25 14.80 2.60 0.66
CA SER A 25 15.94 1.84 1.18
C SER A 25 15.46 0.65 2.01
N LEU A 26 16.03 -0.52 1.74
CA LEU A 26 15.76 -1.76 2.47
C LEU A 26 17.06 -2.24 3.11
N PRO A 27 17.44 -1.73 4.30
CA PRO A 27 18.80 -1.87 4.83
C PRO A 27 19.14 -3.23 5.47
N GLN A 28 18.14 -4.05 5.79
CA GLN A 28 18.29 -5.26 6.61
C GLN A 28 17.78 -6.53 5.90
N CYS A 29 18.03 -6.66 4.59
CA CYS A 29 17.65 -7.85 3.84
C CYS A 29 18.58 -9.03 4.13
N GLN A 30 18.05 -10.24 4.04
CA GLN A 30 18.76 -11.50 4.23
C GLN A 30 18.57 -12.38 3.00
N ASN A 31 19.51 -13.29 2.73
CA ASN A 31 19.47 -14.16 1.56
C ASN A 31 18.24 -15.07 1.52
N ASP A 32 17.77 -15.53 2.68
CA ASP A 32 16.63 -16.42 2.87
C ASP A 32 15.29 -15.66 3.06
N LEU A 33 15.30 -14.32 2.93
CA LEU A 33 14.08 -13.53 2.93
C LEU A 33 13.23 -13.92 1.72
N THR A 34 12.03 -14.44 1.98
CA THR A 34 11.07 -14.73 0.91
C THR A 34 10.48 -13.46 0.33
N LEU A 35 10.17 -13.50 -0.97
CA LEU A 35 9.55 -12.38 -1.67
C LEU A 35 8.16 -12.08 -1.13
N LYS A 36 7.39 -13.11 -0.71
CA LYS A 36 6.12 -12.94 0.01
C LYS A 36 6.27 -12.11 1.29
N LYS A 37 7.27 -12.44 2.12
CA LYS A 37 7.52 -11.70 3.37
C LYS A 37 8.00 -10.28 3.10
N LEU A 38 8.84 -10.09 2.08
CA LEU A 38 9.21 -8.76 1.61
C LEU A 38 7.96 -7.95 1.24
N LYS A 39 7.09 -8.47 0.36
CA LYS A 39 5.89 -7.78 -0.11
C LYS A 39 4.96 -7.34 1.04
N SER A 40 4.79 -8.17 2.08
CA SER A 40 4.01 -7.79 3.26
C SER A 40 4.57 -6.59 4.01
N HIS A 41 5.90 -6.48 4.07
CA HIS A 41 6.57 -5.32 4.64
C HIS A 41 6.46 -4.08 3.73
N LEU A 42 6.55 -4.28 2.42
CA LEU A 42 6.47 -3.20 1.44
C LEU A 42 5.11 -2.50 1.43
N GLU A 43 4.02 -3.16 1.81
CA GLU A 43 2.69 -2.54 1.83
C GLU A 43 2.66 -1.28 2.72
N LEU A 44 3.23 -1.36 3.93
CA LEU A 44 3.30 -0.21 4.84
C LEU A 44 4.35 0.82 4.42
N LEU A 45 5.47 0.37 3.84
CA LEU A 45 6.57 1.26 3.44
C LEU A 45 6.23 2.09 2.20
N THR A 46 5.54 1.46 1.24
CA THR A 46 5.30 2.04 -0.08
C THR A 46 3.88 2.56 -0.24
N GLY A 47 2.94 2.11 0.60
CA GLY A 47 1.52 2.43 0.49
C GLY A 47 0.80 1.66 -0.62
N ILE A 48 1.42 0.61 -1.17
CA ILE A 48 0.86 -0.21 -2.26
C ILE A 48 0.36 -1.54 -1.69
N PRO A 49 -0.94 -1.87 -1.81
CA PRO A 49 -1.46 -3.12 -1.26
C PRO A 49 -0.76 -4.36 -1.85
N LEU A 50 -0.57 -5.39 -1.02
CA LEU A 50 0.21 -6.60 -1.29
C LEU A 50 -0.08 -7.22 -2.67
N HIS A 51 -1.37 -7.40 -3.00
CA HIS A 51 -1.81 -8.06 -4.22
C HIS A 51 -1.57 -7.23 -5.50
N PHE A 52 -1.22 -5.95 -5.36
CA PHE A 52 -0.81 -5.11 -6.48
C PHE A 52 0.69 -5.16 -6.77
N GLN A 53 1.50 -5.70 -5.86
CA GLN A 53 2.96 -5.62 -5.94
C GLN A 53 3.52 -6.70 -6.89
N ARG A 54 4.12 -6.25 -7.98
CA ARG A 54 4.93 -7.08 -8.88
C ARG A 54 6.38 -6.66 -8.76
N LEU A 55 7.21 -7.53 -8.18
CA LEU A 55 8.62 -7.26 -7.98
C LEU A 55 9.41 -7.84 -9.13
N GLN A 56 10.40 -7.09 -9.61
CA GLN A 56 11.29 -7.44 -10.70
C GLN A 56 12.71 -7.07 -10.30
N TYR A 57 13.69 -7.84 -10.75
CA TYR A 57 15.11 -7.56 -10.52
C TYR A 57 15.87 -7.79 -11.82
N LEU A 58 16.72 -6.82 -12.21
CA LEU A 58 17.37 -6.80 -13.53
C LEU A 58 16.35 -6.87 -14.69
N ASP A 59 16.67 -7.59 -15.76
CA ASP A 59 15.82 -7.76 -16.95
C ASP A 59 14.84 -8.94 -16.82
N GLU A 60 14.66 -9.48 -15.62
CA GLU A 60 13.89 -10.70 -15.38
C GLU A 60 12.39 -10.48 -15.24
N MET A 61 11.65 -11.59 -15.38
CA MET A 61 10.22 -11.70 -15.15
C MET A 61 9.85 -11.37 -13.69
N ASP A 62 8.55 -11.33 -13.39
CA ASP A 62 8.10 -11.12 -12.01
C ASP A 62 8.65 -12.19 -11.07
N LEU A 63 9.24 -11.75 -9.97
CA LEU A 63 9.78 -12.61 -8.92
C LEU A 63 8.62 -13.36 -8.23
N LEU A 64 8.79 -14.67 -8.08
CA LEU A 64 7.82 -15.55 -7.45
C LEU A 64 7.73 -15.31 -5.94
N ASP A 65 6.54 -15.43 -5.36
CA ASP A 65 6.32 -15.14 -3.92
C ASP A 65 7.09 -16.09 -3.00
N ASP A 66 7.18 -17.37 -3.38
CA ASP A 66 7.82 -18.41 -2.57
C ASP A 66 9.33 -18.50 -2.78
N SER A 67 9.91 -17.75 -3.72
CA SER A 67 11.36 -17.66 -3.90
C SER A 67 12.00 -16.69 -2.91
N THR A 68 13.30 -16.82 -2.72
CA THR A 68 14.11 -16.02 -1.79
C THR A 68 15.04 -15.05 -2.53
N PHE A 69 15.64 -14.10 -1.81
CA PHE A 69 16.66 -13.23 -2.40
C PHE A 69 17.81 -14.02 -3.03
N LYS A 70 18.17 -15.16 -2.43
CA LYS A 70 19.18 -16.08 -2.96
C LYS A 70 18.75 -16.76 -4.25
N ASP A 71 17.49 -17.19 -4.35
CA ASP A 71 16.99 -17.89 -5.55
C ASP A 71 16.91 -16.99 -6.78
N ASN A 72 16.85 -15.66 -6.57
CA ASN A 72 16.77 -14.65 -7.62
C ASN A 72 18.05 -13.79 -7.72
N ASP A 73 19.17 -14.27 -7.15
CA ASP A 73 20.49 -13.60 -7.19
C ASP A 73 20.47 -12.11 -6.82
N ILE A 74 19.62 -11.72 -5.87
CA ILE A 74 19.52 -10.33 -5.40
C ILE A 74 20.72 -10.00 -4.54
N ILE A 75 21.57 -9.09 -5.02
CA ILE A 75 22.83 -8.74 -4.38
C ILE A 75 22.76 -7.42 -3.62
N ARG A 76 23.77 -7.21 -2.76
CA ARG A 76 24.02 -5.96 -2.05
C ARG A 76 24.02 -4.75 -2.99
N GLY A 77 23.23 -3.74 -2.66
CA GLY A 77 23.12 -2.49 -3.42
C GLY A 77 22.26 -2.60 -4.68
N GLY A 78 21.76 -3.80 -5.01
CA GLY A 78 20.85 -4.03 -6.11
C GLY A 78 19.56 -3.22 -5.97
N THR A 79 18.90 -2.98 -7.10
CA THR A 79 17.62 -2.26 -7.15
C THR A 79 16.53 -3.20 -7.64
N ILE A 80 15.59 -3.51 -6.76
CA ILE A 80 14.34 -4.18 -7.11
C ILE A 80 13.40 -3.12 -7.69
N THR A 81 12.75 -3.42 -8.80
CA THR A 81 11.66 -2.59 -9.35
C THR A 81 10.34 -3.17 -8.91
N MET A 82 9.51 -2.38 -8.24
CA MET A 82 8.11 -2.69 -8.00
C MET A 82 7.27 -2.03 -9.08
N ARG A 83 6.44 -2.83 -9.74
CA ARG A 83 5.40 -2.40 -10.67
C ARG A 83 4.03 -2.75 -10.13
N ILE A 84 3.05 -2.02 -10.59
CA ILE A 84 1.64 -2.27 -10.31
C ILE A 84 1.04 -3.00 -11.51
N TRP A 85 0.05 -3.85 -11.25
CA TRP A 85 -0.69 -4.52 -12.32
C TRP A 85 -1.18 -3.50 -13.37
N ARG A 86 -0.84 -3.73 -14.64
CA ARG A 86 -1.21 -2.79 -15.72
C ARG A 86 -2.64 -2.97 -16.20
N GLN A 87 -3.22 -4.16 -15.97
CA GLN A 87 -4.56 -4.48 -16.39
C GLN A 87 -5.55 -3.49 -15.78
N ASP A 88 -6.53 -3.07 -16.58
CA ASP A 88 -7.62 -2.19 -16.13
C ASP A 88 -7.14 -0.84 -15.55
N GLY A 89 -5.90 -0.42 -15.81
CA GLY A 89 -5.40 0.91 -15.44
C GLY A 89 -5.07 1.12 -13.96
N TRP A 90 -4.85 0.07 -13.17
CA TRP A 90 -4.46 0.20 -11.75
C TRP A 90 -3.20 1.04 -11.53
N GLY A 91 -2.18 0.91 -12.39
CA GLY A 91 -1.00 1.78 -12.33
C GLY A 91 -1.33 3.27 -12.50
N HIS A 92 -2.29 3.62 -13.37
CA HIS A 92 -2.76 5.00 -13.51
C HIS A 92 -3.53 5.49 -12.28
N LEU A 93 -4.35 4.62 -11.69
CA LEU A 93 -5.11 4.92 -10.47
C LEU A 93 -4.18 5.19 -9.29
N VAL A 94 -3.19 4.33 -9.08
CA VAL A 94 -2.20 4.52 -8.01
C VAL A 94 -1.36 5.76 -8.27
N ALA A 95 -0.91 6.00 -9.50
CA ALA A 95 -0.16 7.22 -9.82
C ALA A 95 -1.00 8.49 -9.59
N ALA A 96 -2.29 8.48 -9.91
CA ALA A 96 -3.20 9.60 -9.67
C ALA A 96 -3.41 9.82 -8.16
N ALA A 97 -3.68 8.76 -7.40
CA ALA A 97 -3.83 8.82 -5.94
C ALA A 97 -2.54 9.30 -5.25
N ALA A 98 -1.38 8.81 -5.68
CA ALA A 98 -0.09 9.21 -5.15
C ALA A 98 0.27 10.67 -5.44
N LYS A 99 -0.31 11.26 -6.49
CA LYS A 99 -0.17 12.69 -6.85
C LYS A 99 -1.29 13.57 -6.27
N GLY A 100 -2.35 12.97 -5.72
CA GLY A 100 -3.52 13.68 -5.24
C GLY A 100 -4.39 14.28 -6.35
N ASP A 101 -4.42 13.66 -7.53
CA ASP A 101 -5.16 14.13 -8.71
C ASP A 101 -6.61 13.61 -8.69
N THR A 102 -7.51 14.37 -8.06
CA THR A 102 -8.92 13.99 -7.94
C THR A 102 -9.65 13.97 -9.27
N VAL A 103 -9.26 14.83 -10.22
CA VAL A 103 -9.87 14.88 -11.56
C VAL A 103 -9.58 13.59 -12.30
N LYS A 104 -8.31 13.16 -12.32
CA LYS A 104 -7.94 11.90 -12.96
C LYS A 104 -8.55 10.69 -12.25
N LEU A 105 -8.63 10.71 -10.92
CA LEU A 105 -9.27 9.64 -10.16
C LEU A 105 -10.75 9.48 -10.51
N ALA A 106 -11.51 10.56 -10.65
CA ALA A 106 -12.91 10.50 -11.06
C ALA A 106 -13.11 9.78 -12.40
N HIS A 107 -12.17 9.95 -13.35
CA HIS A 107 -12.19 9.26 -14.65
C HIS A 107 -11.73 7.79 -14.60
N LEU A 108 -11.25 7.31 -13.45
CA LEU A 108 -10.70 5.96 -13.26
C LEU A 108 -11.62 5.04 -12.44
N GLY A 109 -12.87 5.45 -12.23
CA GLY A 109 -13.90 4.59 -11.63
C GLY A 109 -13.83 4.47 -10.12
N VAL A 110 -13.58 5.58 -9.41
CA VAL A 110 -13.56 5.62 -7.93
C VAL A 110 -14.83 6.20 -7.31
N THR A 111 -15.80 6.63 -8.12
CA THR A 111 -17.02 7.29 -7.66
C THR A 111 -18.25 6.50 -8.10
N GLU A 112 -19.32 6.51 -7.28
CA GLU A 112 -20.55 5.75 -7.57
C GLU A 112 -21.26 6.19 -8.85
N ASP A 113 -21.12 7.46 -9.23
CA ASP A 113 -21.69 8.06 -10.44
C ASP A 113 -20.87 7.78 -11.72
N PHE A 114 -19.84 6.93 -11.62
CA PHE A 114 -18.97 6.61 -12.74
C PHE A 114 -19.73 5.92 -13.91
N ALA A 115 -19.86 6.65 -15.01
CA ALA A 115 -20.56 6.20 -16.21
C ALA A 115 -19.80 5.12 -17.04
N GLY A 116 -18.49 4.93 -16.81
CA GLY A 116 -17.67 3.93 -17.50
C GLY A 116 -16.71 4.52 -18.53
N THR A 117 -15.42 4.15 -18.47
CA THR A 117 -14.39 4.48 -19.48
C THR A 117 -13.38 3.34 -19.71
N THR A 118 -13.39 2.26 -18.90
CA THR A 118 -12.51 1.10 -19.13
C THR A 118 -13.29 -0.03 -19.80
N PRO A 119 -12.69 -0.75 -20.77
CA PRO A 119 -13.34 -1.87 -21.44
C PRO A 119 -13.82 -2.97 -20.48
N TYR A 120 -13.15 -3.11 -19.33
CA TYR A 120 -13.55 -4.08 -18.31
C TYR A 120 -14.84 -3.65 -17.60
N ALA A 121 -14.98 -2.37 -17.25
CA ALA A 121 -16.18 -1.87 -16.58
C ALA A 121 -17.46 -1.95 -17.45
N GLU A 122 -17.31 -1.88 -18.78
CA GLU A 122 -18.44 -1.94 -19.73
C GLU A 122 -19.14 -3.30 -19.77
N ILE A 123 -18.42 -4.38 -19.43
CA ILE A 123 -18.94 -5.75 -19.46
C ILE A 123 -19.39 -6.27 -18.09
N LEU A 124 -19.25 -5.47 -17.03
CA LEU A 124 -19.67 -5.86 -15.68
C LEU A 124 -21.18 -5.70 -15.50
N GLY A 125 -21.80 -6.66 -14.81
CA GLY A 125 -23.15 -6.48 -14.27
C GLY A 125 -23.18 -5.42 -13.16
N PRO A 126 -24.37 -4.94 -12.75
CA PRO A 126 -24.50 -3.85 -11.77
C PRO A 126 -23.77 -4.10 -10.44
N GLU A 127 -23.92 -5.29 -9.88
CA GLU A 127 -23.30 -5.64 -8.59
C GLU A 127 -21.77 -5.78 -8.71
N GLN A 128 -21.28 -6.40 -9.79
CA GLN A 128 -19.84 -6.50 -10.04
C GLN A 128 -19.23 -5.12 -10.28
N LYS A 129 -19.95 -4.22 -10.96
CA LYS A 129 -19.51 -2.83 -11.16
C LYS A 129 -19.43 -2.08 -9.82
N LYS A 130 -20.40 -2.26 -8.94
CA LYS A 130 -20.39 -1.64 -7.60
C LYS A 130 -19.17 -2.07 -6.78
N GLU A 131 -18.91 -3.38 -6.70
CA GLU A 131 -17.75 -3.91 -6.01
C GLU A 131 -16.42 -3.44 -6.64
N TRP A 132 -16.38 -3.39 -7.97
CA TRP A 132 -15.22 -2.91 -8.71
C TRP A 132 -14.92 -1.42 -8.41
N VAL A 133 -15.94 -0.56 -8.37
CA VAL A 133 -15.79 0.85 -7.97
C VAL A 133 -15.34 0.95 -6.51
N ALA A 134 -15.95 0.18 -5.61
CA ALA A 134 -15.60 0.18 -4.19
C ALA A 134 -14.14 -0.21 -3.97
N HIS A 135 -13.66 -1.27 -4.64
CA HIS A 135 -12.26 -1.70 -4.57
C HIS A 135 -11.30 -0.61 -5.05
N ARG A 136 -11.63 0.06 -6.16
CA ARG A 136 -10.84 1.17 -6.70
C ARG A 136 -10.79 2.38 -5.78
N ALA A 137 -11.94 2.78 -5.25
CA ALA A 137 -12.07 3.87 -4.31
C ALA A 137 -11.25 3.61 -3.05
N PHE A 138 -11.30 2.39 -2.52
CA PHE A 138 -10.48 1.97 -1.38
C PHE A 138 -8.99 2.07 -1.69
N VAL A 139 -8.53 1.51 -2.81
CA VAL A 139 -7.09 1.53 -3.16
C VAL A 139 -6.59 2.97 -3.32
N ALA A 140 -7.38 3.83 -3.96
CA ALA A 140 -7.07 5.24 -4.06
C ALA A 140 -7.00 5.91 -2.68
N LEU A 141 -7.93 5.59 -1.77
CA LEU A 141 -7.97 6.13 -0.40
C LEU A 141 -6.77 5.65 0.41
N PHE A 142 -6.39 4.40 0.28
CA PHE A 142 -5.23 3.80 0.93
C PHE A 142 -3.94 4.51 0.50
N VAL A 143 -3.70 4.67 -0.81
CA VAL A 143 -2.52 5.35 -1.35
C VAL A 143 -2.51 6.84 -0.98
N ALA A 144 -3.64 7.54 -1.15
CA ALA A 144 -3.75 8.95 -0.82
C ALA A 144 -3.50 9.21 0.68
N SER A 145 -4.04 8.35 1.55
CA SER A 145 -3.83 8.41 3.00
C SER A 145 -2.38 8.16 3.39
N HIS A 146 -1.70 7.19 2.76
CA HIS A 146 -0.27 6.95 2.95
C HIS A 146 0.59 8.17 2.55
N ARG A 147 0.24 8.83 1.43
CA ARG A 147 0.96 10.01 0.91
C ARG A 147 0.57 11.32 1.59
N GLY A 148 -0.49 11.35 2.40
CA GLY A 148 -0.94 12.54 3.11
C GLY A 148 -1.83 13.48 2.28
N HIS A 149 -2.43 13.00 1.19
CA HIS A 149 -3.28 13.81 0.33
C HIS A 149 -4.70 13.95 0.90
N VAL A 150 -4.84 14.73 1.98
CA VAL A 150 -6.10 14.89 2.73
C VAL A 150 -7.27 15.36 1.85
N ARG A 151 -7.03 16.24 0.87
CA ARG A 151 -8.06 16.69 -0.08
C ARG A 151 -8.57 15.55 -0.96
N THR A 152 -7.67 14.66 -1.37
CA THR A 152 -8.01 13.48 -2.17
C THR A 152 -8.74 12.44 -1.32
N ALA A 153 -8.28 12.18 -0.09
CA ALA A 153 -8.99 11.32 0.86
C ALA A 153 -10.41 11.85 1.14
N THR A 154 -10.56 13.17 1.33
CA THR A 154 -11.87 13.82 1.53
C THR A 154 -12.78 13.62 0.32
N PHE A 155 -12.25 13.81 -0.89
CA PHE A 155 -12.98 13.58 -2.14
C PHE A 155 -13.48 12.13 -2.21
N LEU A 156 -12.61 11.14 -2.00
CA LEU A 156 -12.95 9.73 -2.07
C LEU A 156 -14.02 9.34 -1.05
N LEU A 157 -13.87 9.76 0.21
CA LEU A 157 -14.84 9.48 1.28
C LEU A 157 -16.21 10.12 1.00
N ARG A 158 -16.25 11.34 0.44
CA ARG A 158 -17.51 11.99 0.03
C ARG A 158 -18.21 11.30 -1.14
N HIS A 159 -17.47 10.56 -1.95
CA HIS A 159 -17.98 9.81 -3.10
C HIS A 159 -18.14 8.31 -2.82
N GLY A 160 -18.28 7.92 -1.55
CA GLY A 160 -18.68 6.56 -1.16
C GLY A 160 -17.55 5.58 -0.91
N ALA A 161 -16.27 6.02 -0.87
CA ALA A 161 -15.18 5.13 -0.46
C ALA A 161 -15.39 4.63 0.97
N ASP A 162 -15.38 3.31 1.17
CA ASP A 162 -15.53 2.71 2.48
C ASP A 162 -14.24 2.87 3.31
N VAL A 163 -14.36 3.57 4.43
CA VAL A 163 -13.26 3.82 5.39
C VAL A 163 -12.78 2.55 6.11
N HIS A 164 -13.63 1.52 6.16
CA HIS A 164 -13.38 0.27 6.86
C HIS A 164 -12.82 -0.84 5.97
N TYR A 165 -12.76 -0.62 4.66
CA TYR A 165 -12.26 -1.60 3.71
C TYR A 165 -10.79 -1.95 4.02
N LYS A 166 -10.43 -3.22 3.80
CA LYS A 166 -9.13 -3.79 4.21
C LYS A 166 -8.36 -4.38 3.04
N THR A 167 -7.03 -4.31 3.12
CA THR A 167 -6.13 -5.11 2.28
C THR A 167 -6.18 -6.60 2.69
N PRO A 168 -5.59 -7.51 1.90
CA PRO A 168 -5.45 -8.92 2.31
C PRO A 168 -4.69 -9.12 3.63
N LEU A 169 -3.89 -8.13 4.06
CA LEU A 169 -3.20 -8.13 5.35
C LEU A 169 -4.06 -7.51 6.46
N GLY A 170 -5.34 -7.22 6.21
CA GLY A 170 -6.25 -6.65 7.19
C GLY A 170 -6.05 -5.14 7.44
N ARG A 171 -5.23 -4.45 6.65
CA ARG A 171 -4.87 -3.05 6.87
C ARG A 171 -5.86 -2.10 6.20
N THR A 172 -6.21 -1.04 6.92
CA THR A 172 -7.10 0.05 6.43
C THR A 172 -6.29 1.27 6.03
N ALA A 173 -6.94 2.28 5.43
CA ALA A 173 -6.31 3.57 5.14
C ALA A 173 -5.73 4.26 6.40
N LEU A 174 -6.32 4.02 7.58
CA LEU A 174 -5.82 4.57 8.84
C LEU A 174 -4.47 3.95 9.25
N HIS A 175 -4.27 2.65 8.99
CA HIS A 175 -3.00 1.97 9.30
C HIS A 175 -1.83 2.61 8.56
N VAL A 176 -1.98 2.88 7.25
CA VAL A 176 -0.92 3.51 6.45
C VAL A 176 -0.74 5.00 6.74
N ALA A 177 -1.82 5.73 7.04
CA ALA A 177 -1.70 7.12 7.48
C ALA A 177 -0.92 7.23 8.80
N ALA A 178 -1.16 6.30 9.73
CA ALA A 178 -0.48 6.19 11.01
C ALA A 178 1.02 5.90 10.87
N VAL A 179 1.39 4.93 10.02
CA VAL A 179 2.81 4.59 9.75
C VAL A 179 3.56 5.77 9.14
N MET A 180 2.92 6.53 8.26
CA MET A 180 3.54 7.65 7.55
C MET A 180 3.41 9.01 8.26
N GLY A 181 2.85 9.05 9.47
CA GLY A 181 2.76 10.27 10.25
C GLY A 181 1.74 11.29 9.74
N ARG A 182 0.75 10.88 8.92
CA ARG A 182 -0.15 11.78 8.18
C ARG A 182 -1.32 12.25 9.06
N CYS A 183 -1.02 13.14 10.01
CA CYS A 183 -1.96 13.56 11.04
C CYS A 183 -3.29 14.10 10.48
N ASP A 184 -3.26 14.95 9.44
CA ASP A 184 -4.50 15.47 8.83
C ASP A 184 -5.38 14.37 8.22
N CYS A 185 -4.75 13.35 7.60
CA CYS A 185 -5.48 12.18 7.10
C CYS A 185 -6.01 11.32 8.24
N ILE A 186 -5.25 11.15 9.33
CA ILE A 186 -5.68 10.41 10.51
C ILE A 186 -6.93 11.06 11.09
N GLU A 187 -6.92 12.37 11.32
CA GLU A 187 -8.06 13.11 11.86
C GLU A 187 -9.29 12.98 10.95
N LEU A 188 -9.10 13.15 9.64
CA LEU A 188 -10.16 12.96 8.66
C LEU A 188 -10.75 11.54 8.74
N LEU A 189 -9.92 10.51 8.69
CA LEU A 189 -10.37 9.11 8.69
C LEU A 189 -11.11 8.76 9.99
N LEU A 190 -10.61 9.21 11.15
CA LEU A 190 -11.29 9.04 12.44
C LEU A 190 -12.64 9.76 12.46
N SER A 191 -12.72 10.99 11.91
CA SER A 191 -13.99 11.74 11.82
C SER A 191 -15.02 11.05 10.92
N CYS A 192 -14.55 10.25 9.95
CA CYS A 192 -15.39 9.40 9.10
C CYS A 192 -15.67 8.02 9.69
N GLY A 193 -15.27 7.75 10.94
CA GLY A 193 -15.59 6.52 11.67
C GLY A 193 -14.52 5.44 11.65
N ALA A 194 -13.33 5.69 11.10
CA ALA A 194 -12.24 4.71 11.13
C ALA A 194 -11.91 4.26 12.57
N ARG A 195 -11.60 2.97 12.74
CA ARG A 195 -11.27 2.38 14.06
C ARG A 195 -9.77 2.22 14.22
N ALA A 196 -9.18 2.98 15.15
CA ALA A 196 -7.74 2.94 15.40
C ALA A 196 -7.24 1.65 16.07
N LEU A 197 -8.14 0.92 16.73
CA LEU A 197 -7.84 -0.29 17.52
C LEU A 197 -8.21 -1.60 16.81
N ASP A 198 -8.75 -1.54 15.59
CA ASP A 198 -8.97 -2.75 14.80
C ASP A 198 -7.62 -3.33 14.38
N PRO A 199 -7.31 -4.59 14.70
CA PRO A 199 -6.03 -5.19 14.33
C PRO A 199 -6.01 -5.62 12.86
N ASP A 200 -4.82 -5.55 12.28
CA ASP A 200 -4.47 -6.19 11.02
C ASP A 200 -4.18 -7.70 11.21
N SER A 201 -3.81 -8.41 10.14
CA SER A 201 -3.55 -9.86 10.20
C SER A 201 -2.33 -10.24 11.05
N GLU A 202 -1.46 -9.30 11.35
CA GLU A 202 -0.28 -9.48 12.22
C GLU A 202 -0.57 -9.04 13.67
N GLY A 203 -1.83 -8.70 13.98
CA GLY A 203 -2.25 -8.23 15.29
C GLY A 203 -1.84 -6.77 15.57
N GLN A 204 -1.39 -6.03 14.56
CA GLN A 204 -1.01 -4.64 14.71
C GLN A 204 -2.22 -3.73 14.49
N THR A 205 -2.40 -2.78 15.40
CA THR A 205 -3.39 -1.71 15.28
C THR A 205 -2.75 -0.48 14.63
N ALA A 206 -3.53 0.47 14.12
CA ALA A 206 -2.98 1.72 13.62
C ALA A 206 -2.14 2.44 14.71
N VAL A 207 -2.60 2.39 15.97
CA VAL A 207 -1.87 2.96 17.13
C VAL A 207 -0.53 2.26 17.35
N SER A 208 -0.49 0.92 17.37
CA SER A 208 0.76 0.18 17.60
C SER A 208 1.74 0.36 16.44
N LEU A 209 1.25 0.43 15.20
CA LEU A 209 2.08 0.75 14.04
C LEU A 209 2.69 2.16 14.12
N ALA A 210 1.91 3.18 14.49
CA ALA A 210 2.44 4.53 14.69
C ALA A 210 3.61 4.52 15.69
N ARG A 211 3.45 3.81 16.82
CA ARG A 211 4.52 3.66 17.84
C ARG A 211 5.76 2.94 17.28
N LEU A 212 5.57 1.81 16.61
CA LEU A 212 6.66 1.01 16.02
C LEU A 212 7.48 1.80 14.99
N TRP A 213 6.83 2.71 14.27
CA TRP A 213 7.46 3.57 13.26
C TRP A 213 7.90 4.94 13.80
N GLY A 214 7.83 5.15 15.12
CA GLY A 214 8.27 6.39 15.77
C GLY A 214 7.37 7.62 15.53
N GLN A 215 6.14 7.42 15.05
CA GLN A 215 5.17 8.47 14.75
C GLN A 215 4.41 8.91 16.00
N GLN A 216 5.12 9.52 16.95
CA GLN A 216 4.61 9.93 18.26
C GLN A 216 3.35 10.80 18.18
N GLN A 217 3.30 11.73 17.22
CA GLN A 217 2.15 12.61 17.07
C GLN A 217 0.91 11.84 16.58
N SER A 218 1.08 10.95 15.60
CA SER A 218 -0.01 10.11 15.08
C SER A 218 -0.58 9.18 16.15
N GLU A 219 0.29 8.58 16.97
CA GLU A 219 -0.13 7.77 18.11
C GLU A 219 -1.00 8.59 19.07
N ARG A 220 -0.56 9.80 19.45
CA ARG A 220 -1.32 10.67 20.35
C ARG A 220 -2.66 11.10 19.77
N THR A 221 -2.71 11.45 18.48
CA THR A 221 -3.95 11.85 17.80
C THR A 221 -5.00 10.74 17.82
N MET A 222 -4.60 9.47 17.69
CA MET A 222 -5.54 8.34 17.66
C MET A 222 -6.02 7.85 19.03
N ILE A 223 -5.33 8.21 20.12
CA ILE A 223 -5.69 7.82 21.50
C ILE A 223 -6.57 8.87 22.18
N ARG A 224 -6.63 10.08 21.62
CA ARG A 224 -7.40 11.22 22.14
C ARG A 224 -8.88 11.09 21.83
#